data_AF-U2MDJ1-F1
#
_entry.id   AF-U2MDJ1-F1
#
_cell.length_a   1.000
_cell.length_b   1.000
_cell.length_c   1.000
_cell.angle_alpha   90.00
_cell.angle_beta   90.00
_cell.angle_gamma   90.00
#
_symmetry.space_group_name_H-M   'P 1'
#
loop_
_entity.id
_entity.type
_entity.pdbx_description
1 polymer ?
#
loop_
_entity_poly.entity_id
_entity_poly.type
_entity_poly.pdbx_seq_one_letter_code
_entity_poly.pdbx_strand_id
1 'polypeptide(L)'
;MLDEVKSQPTKYVYLQKCYVHIEKVAKGNEFIDLLIKYSVSSKLFMIYKIYKGQVSVMRQVFFSFEYNKDVWRASQIRKMNVVSKSSTFSDNDWETVKSKSEASIKKWINEQMAMRSCIVVLIGKTTSTRKWVKYEIEKAYELKKGIVGIYIHGLKNENGDQTEKGSNPFYNVFTNNGERLSKYVTCYDPPYKSSKFVYDDISNNIDDLIENAIENKPPQ
;
A
#
# COMPACT_ATOMS: atom_id res chain seq x y z
N MET A 1 -36.10 -36.64 18.88
CA MET A 1 -36.55 -36.09 17.59
C MET A 1 -35.44 -35.17 17.07
N LEU A 2 -34.32 -35.79 16.70
CA LEU A 2 -33.15 -35.16 16.09
C LEU A 2 -32.63 -36.14 15.03
N ASP A 3 -32.03 -35.56 13.99
CA ASP A 3 -31.25 -36.20 12.92
C ASP A 3 -31.95 -36.31 11.55
N GLU A 4 -32.22 -35.16 10.94
CA GLU A 4 -32.17 -35.00 9.49
C GLU A 4 -30.81 -34.43 9.06
N VAL A 5 -29.80 -35.29 8.90
CA VAL A 5 -28.68 -35.04 7.98
C VAL A 5 -28.18 -36.38 7.43
N LYS A 6 -28.48 -36.64 6.15
CA LYS A 6 -27.65 -37.35 5.14
C LYS A 6 -28.54 -38.06 4.13
N SER A 7 -28.66 -37.49 2.92
CA SER A 7 -28.54 -38.20 1.63
C SER A 7 -29.18 -37.40 0.50
N GLN A 8 -28.36 -36.68 -0.29
CA GLN A 8 -28.66 -36.44 -1.70
C GLN A 8 -27.36 -36.49 -2.54
N PRO A 9 -26.99 -37.66 -3.10
CA PRO A 9 -25.75 -37.86 -3.85
C PRO A 9 -25.87 -37.54 -5.36
N THR A 10 -26.95 -36.91 -5.82
CA THR A 10 -27.22 -36.74 -7.26
C THR A 10 -26.66 -35.45 -7.87
N LYS A 11 -26.53 -34.37 -7.08
CA LYS A 11 -26.09 -33.05 -7.60
C LYS A 11 -24.57 -32.96 -7.81
N TYR A 12 -23.79 -33.57 -6.92
CA TYR A 12 -22.31 -33.57 -7.00
C TYR A 12 -21.77 -34.40 -8.16
N VAL A 13 -22.38 -35.56 -8.45
CA VAL A 13 -21.96 -36.43 -9.56
C VAL A 13 -22.22 -35.77 -10.93
N TYR A 14 -23.28 -34.98 -11.06
CA TYR A 14 -23.56 -34.19 -12.26
C TYR A 14 -22.56 -33.05 -12.45
N LEU A 15 -22.22 -32.32 -11.39
CA LEU A 15 -21.22 -31.25 -11.44
C LEU A 15 -19.83 -31.76 -11.86
N GLN A 16 -19.43 -32.94 -11.38
CA GLN A 16 -18.13 -33.52 -11.68
C GLN A 16 -18.03 -34.02 -13.13
N LYS A 17 -19.13 -34.54 -13.71
CA LYS A 17 -19.21 -34.90 -15.14
C LYS A 17 -19.22 -33.67 -16.05
N CYS A 18 -19.87 -32.59 -15.64
CA CYS A 18 -19.83 -31.31 -16.36
C CYS A 18 -18.42 -30.69 -16.34
N TYR A 19 -17.71 -30.76 -15.21
CA TYR A 19 -16.35 -30.23 -15.05
C TYR A 19 -15.36 -30.85 -16.06
N VAL A 20 -15.37 -32.19 -16.19
CA VAL A 20 -14.52 -32.93 -17.15
C VAL A 20 -14.86 -32.62 -18.61
N HIS A 21 -16.11 -32.24 -18.89
CA HIS A 21 -16.54 -31.86 -20.24
C HIS A 21 -16.15 -30.42 -20.58
N ILE A 22 -16.22 -29.51 -19.61
CA ILE A 22 -15.87 -28.09 -19.78
C ILE A 22 -14.34 -27.93 -19.97
N GLU A 23 -13.51 -28.75 -19.30
CA GLU A 23 -12.05 -28.79 -19.52
C GLU A 23 -11.66 -29.22 -20.94
N LYS A 24 -12.48 -30.02 -21.62
CA LYS A 24 -12.21 -30.51 -22.98
C LYS A 24 -12.65 -29.55 -24.07
N VAL A 25 -13.51 -28.58 -23.77
CA VAL A 25 -14.19 -27.75 -24.78
C VAL A 25 -13.77 -26.27 -24.70
N ALA A 26 -13.54 -25.73 -23.50
CA ALA A 26 -13.19 -24.32 -23.34
C ALA A 26 -11.66 -24.13 -23.29
N LYS A 27 -11.14 -23.20 -24.08
CA LYS A 27 -9.70 -22.84 -24.09
C LYS A 27 -9.52 -21.41 -23.57
N GLY A 28 -8.58 -21.22 -22.65
CA GLY A 28 -8.21 -19.90 -22.15
C GLY A 28 -9.32 -19.21 -21.35
N ASN A 29 -9.60 -17.94 -21.68
CA ASN A 29 -10.47 -17.05 -20.89
C ASN A 29 -11.93 -17.55 -20.75
N GLU A 30 -12.46 -18.29 -21.73
CA GLU A 30 -13.84 -18.80 -21.70
C GLU A 30 -14.10 -19.84 -20.58
N PHE A 31 -13.09 -20.66 -20.25
CA PHE A 31 -13.17 -21.66 -19.18
C PHE A 31 -13.33 -20.98 -17.82
N ILE A 32 -12.61 -19.89 -17.61
CA ILE A 32 -12.60 -19.15 -16.36
C ILE A 32 -13.89 -18.33 -16.19
N ASP A 33 -14.38 -17.71 -17.27
CA ASP A 33 -15.67 -17.00 -17.27
C ASP A 33 -16.85 -17.95 -16.96
N LEU A 34 -16.78 -19.21 -17.42
CA LEU A 34 -17.78 -20.23 -17.07
C LEU A 34 -17.73 -20.61 -15.58
N LEU A 35 -16.54 -20.78 -15.00
CA LEU A 35 -16.37 -21.13 -13.58
C LEU A 35 -16.90 -20.05 -12.64
N ILE A 36 -16.84 -18.79 -13.06
CA ILE A 36 -17.38 -17.63 -12.32
C ILE A 36 -18.89 -17.58 -12.40
N LYS A 37 -19.46 -17.81 -13.60
CA LYS A 37 -20.91 -17.82 -13.83
C LYS A 37 -21.65 -18.87 -12.98
N TYR A 38 -20.99 -19.99 -12.69
CA TYR A 38 -21.59 -21.13 -11.98
C TYR A 38 -21.14 -21.30 -10.52
N SER A 39 -20.48 -20.29 -9.94
CA SER A 39 -20.13 -20.22 -8.50
C SER A 39 -19.38 -21.44 -7.96
N VAL A 40 -18.15 -21.65 -8.44
CA VAL A 40 -17.26 -22.69 -7.89
C VAL A 40 -16.14 -22.03 -7.10
N SER A 41 -16.38 -21.86 -5.79
CA SER A 41 -15.43 -21.38 -4.78
C SER A 41 -15.02 -19.91 -4.83
N SER A 42 -15.21 -19.21 -3.71
CA SER A 42 -14.75 -17.84 -3.44
C SER A 42 -13.26 -17.63 -3.72
N LYS A 43 -12.45 -18.69 -3.58
CA LYS A 43 -11.01 -18.68 -3.83
C LYS A 43 -10.68 -18.48 -5.32
N LEU A 44 -11.48 -19.08 -6.21
CA LEU A 44 -11.26 -19.02 -7.65
C LEU A 44 -11.66 -17.67 -8.24
N PHE A 45 -12.74 -17.08 -7.71
CA PHE A 45 -13.17 -15.72 -8.04
C PHE A 45 -12.11 -14.67 -7.66
N MET A 46 -11.44 -14.86 -6.53
CA MET A 46 -10.34 -13.99 -6.09
C MET A 46 -9.11 -14.12 -7.02
N ILE A 47 -8.74 -15.34 -7.39
CA ILE A 47 -7.65 -15.61 -8.36
C ILE A 47 -7.95 -14.98 -9.73
N TYR A 48 -9.19 -15.05 -10.21
CA TYR A 48 -9.57 -14.40 -11.47
C TYR A 48 -9.48 -12.88 -11.39
N LYS A 49 -9.95 -12.26 -10.30
CA LYS A 49 -9.81 -10.82 -10.14
C LYS A 49 -8.34 -10.40 -10.09
N ILE A 50 -7.45 -11.20 -9.51
CA ILE A 50 -6.00 -10.98 -9.56
C ILE A 50 -5.50 -11.12 -11.01
N TYR A 51 -5.90 -12.18 -11.73
CA TYR A 51 -5.52 -12.41 -13.14
C TYR A 51 -6.00 -11.30 -14.09
N LYS A 52 -7.19 -10.74 -13.85
CA LYS A 52 -7.75 -9.60 -14.62
C LYS A 52 -7.22 -8.24 -14.14
N GLY A 53 -6.33 -8.19 -13.15
CA GLY A 53 -5.83 -6.94 -12.56
C GLY A 53 -6.88 -6.14 -11.77
N GLN A 54 -8.01 -6.76 -11.43
CA GLN A 54 -9.14 -6.15 -10.72
C GLN A 54 -9.07 -6.32 -9.19
N VAL A 55 -8.08 -7.06 -8.67
CA VAL A 55 -7.74 -7.15 -7.25
C VAL A 55 -6.23 -6.97 -7.14
N SER A 56 -5.80 -5.81 -6.62
CA SER A 56 -4.43 -5.61 -6.16
C SER A 56 -4.21 -6.37 -4.86
N VAL A 57 -3.02 -6.95 -4.70
CA VAL A 57 -2.61 -7.51 -3.42
C VAL A 57 -2.37 -6.33 -2.49
N MET A 58 -3.30 -6.05 -1.57
CA MET A 58 -3.15 -4.95 -0.60
C MET A 58 -1.82 -5.07 0.14
N ARG A 59 -0.87 -4.19 -0.20
CA ARG A 59 0.44 -4.18 0.45
C ARG A 59 0.32 -3.63 1.86
N GLN A 60 1.11 -4.22 2.75
CA GLN A 60 1.36 -3.60 4.06
C GLN A 60 2.56 -2.66 3.89
N VAL A 61 2.29 -1.36 3.93
CA VAL A 61 3.33 -0.32 3.86
C VAL A 61 3.51 0.39 5.21
N PHE A 62 4.66 1.03 5.39
CA PHE A 62 4.92 1.97 6.47
C PHE A 62 4.70 3.39 5.95
N PHE A 63 3.78 4.16 6.55
CA PHE A 63 3.60 5.58 6.19
C PHE A 63 4.50 6.47 7.05
N SER A 64 5.32 7.29 6.40
CA SER A 64 6.19 8.28 7.04
C SER A 64 5.75 9.69 6.66
N PHE A 65 5.51 10.56 7.64
CA PHE A 65 5.07 11.94 7.40
C PHE A 65 5.32 12.85 8.61
N GLU A 66 5.19 14.16 8.44
CA GLU A 66 5.24 15.10 9.55
C GLU A 66 3.91 15.14 10.30
N TYR A 67 3.84 14.42 11.41
CA TYR A 67 2.61 14.25 12.19
C TYR A 67 1.88 15.57 12.48
N ASN A 68 2.57 16.56 13.07
CA ASN A 68 1.94 17.80 13.54
C ASN A 68 1.28 18.64 12.44
N LYS A 69 1.69 18.50 11.17
CA LYS A 69 1.19 19.33 10.07
C LYS A 69 0.37 18.57 9.05
N ASP A 70 0.68 17.28 8.90
CA ASP A 70 0.18 16.48 7.79
C ASP A 70 -0.69 15.30 8.25
N VAL A 71 -0.96 15.12 9.56
CA VAL A 71 -1.84 14.04 10.05
C VAL A 71 -3.19 13.99 9.33
N TRP A 72 -3.82 15.15 9.09
CA TRP A 72 -5.10 15.20 8.39
C TRP A 72 -4.98 14.77 6.92
N ARG A 73 -3.96 15.26 6.21
CA ARG A 73 -3.69 14.92 4.81
C ARG A 73 -3.32 13.44 4.68
N ALA A 74 -2.47 12.94 5.57
CA ALA A 74 -2.09 11.54 5.65
C ALA A 74 -3.29 10.65 5.96
N SER A 75 -4.24 11.09 6.79
CA SER A 75 -5.48 10.34 7.05
C SER A 75 -6.31 10.11 5.78
N GLN A 76 -6.30 11.03 4.83
CA GLN A 76 -7.00 10.88 3.55
C GLN A 76 -6.37 9.76 2.72
N ILE A 77 -5.04 9.70 2.66
CA ILE A 77 -4.29 8.64 1.97
C ILE A 77 -4.48 7.28 2.66
N ARG A 78 -4.36 7.24 4.00
CA ARG A 78 -4.52 6.02 4.81
C ARG A 78 -5.90 5.37 4.66
N LYS A 79 -6.94 6.15 4.31
CA LYS A 79 -8.32 5.68 4.11
C LYS A 79 -8.59 5.16 2.70
N MET A 80 -7.66 5.31 1.75
CA MET A 80 -7.83 4.80 0.40
C MET A 80 -7.83 3.25 0.44
N ASN A 81 -8.74 2.59 -0.28
CA ASN A 81 -8.99 1.13 -0.29
C ASN A 81 -7.88 0.29 -0.99
N VAL A 82 -6.64 0.76 -0.93
CA VAL A 82 -5.50 0.30 -1.71
C VAL A 82 -4.40 -0.26 -0.81
N VAL A 83 -4.36 0.19 0.46
CA VAL A 83 -3.38 -0.28 1.43
C VAL A 83 -4.06 -1.09 2.53
N SER A 84 -3.40 -2.15 3.01
CA SER A 84 -3.95 -3.04 4.04
C SER A 84 -4.38 -2.26 5.30
N LYS A 85 -5.46 -2.63 5.99
CA LYS A 85 -5.85 -1.99 7.27
C LYS A 85 -4.76 -2.05 8.36
N SER A 86 -3.80 -2.96 8.22
CA SER A 86 -2.63 -3.09 9.11
C SER A 86 -1.50 -2.08 8.84
N SER A 87 -1.51 -1.32 7.74
CA SER A 87 -0.48 -0.33 7.42
C SER A 87 -0.61 0.97 8.20
N THR A 88 -1.74 1.15 8.91
CA THR A 88 -2.00 2.33 9.72
C THR A 88 -1.65 2.04 11.16
N PHE A 89 -0.53 2.58 11.65
CA PHE A 89 -0.36 2.74 13.09
C PHE A 89 -1.43 3.70 13.57
N SER A 90 -2.08 3.37 14.69
CA SER A 90 -3.09 4.26 15.25
C SER A 90 -2.39 5.51 15.78
N ASP A 91 -3.05 6.66 15.65
CA ASP A 91 -2.50 7.91 16.16
C ASP A 91 -2.19 7.81 17.68
N ASN A 92 -2.94 6.97 18.40
CA ASN A 92 -2.73 6.62 19.81
C ASN A 92 -1.38 5.91 20.08
N ASP A 93 -0.92 5.04 19.17
CA ASP A 93 0.35 4.32 19.32
C ASP A 93 1.53 5.30 19.28
N TRP A 94 1.47 6.28 18.38
CA TRP A 94 2.50 7.31 18.26
C TRP A 94 2.56 8.22 19.49
N GLU A 95 1.41 8.63 20.05
CA GLU A 95 1.37 9.46 21.26
C GLU A 95 2.01 8.79 22.47
N THR A 96 1.87 7.47 22.55
CA THR A 96 2.46 6.66 23.63
C THR A 96 3.97 6.49 23.46
N VAL A 97 4.49 6.56 22.22
CA VAL A 97 5.90 6.34 21.90
C VAL A 97 6.70 7.64 21.83
N LYS A 98 6.09 8.77 21.45
CA LYS A 98 6.76 10.07 21.31
C LYS A 98 7.35 10.63 22.62
N SER A 99 6.84 10.18 23.77
CA SER A 99 7.34 10.55 25.11
C SER A 99 8.49 9.67 25.61
N LYS A 100 8.87 8.62 24.86
CA LYS A 100 9.94 7.69 25.25
C LYS A 100 11.32 8.20 24.82
N SER A 101 12.37 7.54 25.32
CA SER A 101 13.75 7.79 24.92
C SER A 101 13.98 7.59 23.42
N GLU A 102 15.00 8.24 22.86
CA GLU A 102 15.34 8.12 21.42
C GLU A 102 15.56 6.66 21.00
N ALA A 103 16.22 5.86 21.84
CA ALA A 103 16.44 4.44 21.61
C ALA A 103 15.11 3.66 21.52
N SER A 104 14.13 4.01 22.36
CA SER A 104 12.81 3.37 22.35
C SER A 104 12.04 3.70 21.08
N ILE A 105 12.13 4.95 20.60
CA ILE A 105 11.49 5.38 19.35
C ILE A 105 12.13 4.65 18.16
N LYS A 106 13.46 4.59 18.09
CA LYS A 106 14.18 3.83 17.05
C LYS A 106 13.78 2.35 17.03
N LYS A 107 13.75 1.71 18.21
CA LYS A 107 13.34 0.30 18.35
C LYS A 107 11.91 0.10 17.82
N TRP A 108 10.98 0.95 18.23
CA TRP A 108 9.59 0.88 17.79
C TRP A 108 9.46 1.06 16.27
N ILE A 109 10.13 2.06 15.68
CA ILE A 109 10.16 2.27 14.22
C ILE A 109 10.68 1.01 13.50
N ASN A 110 11.78 0.42 14.00
CA ASN A 110 12.39 -0.75 13.40
C ASN A 110 11.44 -1.96 13.41
N GLU A 111 10.77 -2.21 14.53
CA GLU A 111 9.80 -3.31 14.67
C GLU A 111 8.61 -3.12 13.71
N GLN A 112 8.08 -1.89 13.64
CA GLN A 112 6.99 -1.57 12.73
C GLN A 112 7.39 -1.71 11.25
N MET A 113 8.59 -1.23 10.89
CA MET A 113 9.08 -1.26 9.53
C MET A 113 9.47 -2.67 9.06
N ALA A 114 9.96 -3.53 9.96
CA ALA A 114 10.34 -4.90 9.64
C ALA A 114 9.19 -5.69 9.01
N MET A 115 7.96 -5.47 9.49
CA MET A 115 6.72 -6.12 9.04
C MET A 115 6.16 -5.56 7.72
N ARG A 116 6.83 -4.59 7.07
CA ARG A 116 6.34 -3.92 5.86
C ARG A 116 7.27 -4.16 4.69
N SER A 117 6.74 -4.25 3.47
CA SER A 117 7.55 -4.43 2.26
C SER A 117 8.05 -3.11 1.68
N CYS A 118 7.34 -2.02 1.97
CA CYS A 118 7.58 -0.71 1.41
C CYS A 118 7.33 0.40 2.44
N ILE A 119 8.07 1.50 2.33
CA ILE A 119 7.79 2.78 2.99
C ILE A 119 7.21 3.77 1.96
N VAL A 120 6.13 4.44 2.35
CA VAL A 120 5.52 5.55 1.61
C VAL A 120 5.73 6.82 2.42
N VAL A 121 6.58 7.72 1.92
CA VAL A 121 6.84 9.02 2.53
C VAL A 121 5.84 10.02 1.98
N LEU A 122 4.94 10.53 2.81
CA LEU A 122 3.97 11.57 2.42
C LEU A 122 4.56 12.95 2.68
N ILE A 123 4.85 13.66 1.60
CA ILE A 123 5.69 14.86 1.59
C ILE A 123 4.80 16.13 1.57
N GLY A 124 4.69 16.75 2.73
CA GLY A 124 4.18 18.11 2.92
C GLY A 124 5.30 19.15 2.93
N LYS A 125 4.99 20.37 3.39
CA LYS A 125 5.90 21.53 3.32
C LYS A 125 7.22 21.33 4.07
N THR A 126 7.18 20.69 5.24
CA THR A 126 8.35 20.57 6.14
C THR A 126 8.76 19.13 6.45
N THR A 127 8.18 18.14 5.77
CA THR A 127 8.47 16.71 5.99
C THR A 127 9.97 16.39 5.88
N SER A 128 10.67 16.99 4.90
CA SER A 128 12.11 16.77 4.67
C SER A 128 13.01 17.27 5.80
N THR A 129 12.52 18.12 6.70
CA THR A 129 13.31 18.67 7.83
C THR A 129 13.18 17.83 9.09
N ARG A 130 12.29 16.82 9.10
CA ARG A 130 12.00 16.03 10.29
C ARG A 130 13.04 14.93 10.49
N LYS A 131 13.70 14.96 11.66
CA LYS A 131 14.73 13.96 12.03
C LYS A 131 14.23 12.51 11.93
N TRP A 132 12.98 12.25 12.33
CA TRP A 132 12.40 10.91 12.32
C TRP A 132 12.08 10.42 10.91
N VAL A 133 11.61 11.30 10.02
CA VAL A 133 11.43 10.97 8.60
C VAL A 133 12.76 10.59 7.98
N LYS A 134 13.84 11.35 8.25
CA LYS A 134 15.18 11.01 7.77
C LYS A 134 15.61 9.62 8.27
N TYR A 135 15.44 9.35 9.56
CA TYR A 135 15.76 8.04 10.16
C TYR A 135 14.96 6.89 9.52
N GLU A 136 13.66 7.08 9.29
CA GLU A 136 12.79 6.09 8.66
C GLU A 136 13.24 5.76 7.22
N ILE A 137 13.65 6.77 6.46
CA ILE A 137 14.18 6.60 5.09
C ILE A 137 15.50 5.81 5.12
N GLU A 138 16.45 6.22 5.99
CA GLU A 138 17.74 5.55 6.15
C GLU A 138 17.55 4.08 6.56
N LYS A 139 16.63 3.82 7.50
CA LYS A 139 16.35 2.46 7.95
C LYS A 139 15.68 1.62 6.86
N ALA A 140 14.74 2.18 6.11
CA ALA A 140 14.10 1.47 5.01
C ALA A 140 15.11 1.08 3.92
N TYR A 141 16.07 1.98 3.65
CA TYR A 141 17.18 1.71 2.75
C TYR A 141 18.07 0.57 3.27
N GLU A 142 18.49 0.61 4.53
CA GLU A 142 19.28 -0.47 5.17
C GLU A 142 18.56 -1.83 5.10
N LEU A 143 17.24 -1.83 5.32
CA LEU A 143 16.40 -3.02 5.31
C LEU A 143 15.98 -3.48 3.90
N LYS A 144 16.50 -2.86 2.83
CA LYS A 144 16.17 -3.18 1.42
C LYS A 144 14.67 -3.21 1.15
N LYS A 145 13.93 -2.26 1.75
CA LYS A 145 12.50 -2.07 1.51
C LYS A 145 12.29 -1.28 0.22
N GLY A 146 11.10 -1.41 -0.39
CA GLY A 146 10.69 -0.44 -1.42
C GLY A 146 10.51 0.94 -0.80
N ILE A 147 10.90 2.00 -1.51
CA ILE A 147 10.79 3.38 -1.01
C ILE A 147 10.10 4.22 -2.08
N VAL A 148 9.07 4.96 -1.69
CA VAL A 148 8.41 5.94 -2.58
C VAL A 148 8.02 7.19 -1.79
N GLY A 149 8.16 8.35 -2.43
CA GLY A 149 7.64 9.62 -1.94
C GLY A 149 6.39 10.02 -2.71
N ILE A 150 5.39 10.56 -2.01
CA ILE A 150 4.18 11.13 -2.61
C ILE A 150 3.97 12.52 -2.02
N TYR A 151 3.96 13.54 -2.87
CA TYR A 151 3.65 14.90 -2.44
C TYR A 151 2.16 15.03 -2.10
N ILE A 152 1.89 15.49 -0.87
CA ILE A 152 0.52 15.65 -0.34
C ILE A 152 0.16 17.11 -0.08
N HIS A 153 1.03 18.05 -0.41
CA HIS A 153 0.83 19.49 -0.18
C HIS A 153 -0.45 20.04 -0.84
N GLY A 154 -0.84 19.45 -1.97
CA GLY A 154 -2.08 19.74 -2.68
C GLY A 154 -3.35 19.19 -2.02
N LEU A 155 -3.27 18.38 -0.97
CA LEU A 155 -4.44 17.97 -0.19
C LEU A 155 -4.83 19.05 0.82
N LYS A 156 -6.13 19.20 1.06
CA LYS A 156 -6.64 20.10 2.10
C LYS A 156 -6.41 19.51 3.51
N ASN A 157 -6.12 20.38 4.48
CA ASN A 157 -6.18 20.03 5.91
C ASN A 157 -7.64 20.07 6.42
N GLU A 158 -7.82 19.98 7.74
CA GLU A 158 -9.13 20.03 8.40
C GLU A 158 -9.87 21.36 8.18
N ASN A 159 -9.13 22.45 8.03
CA ASN A 159 -9.67 23.80 7.78
C ASN A 159 -9.98 24.06 6.30
N GLY A 160 -9.70 23.09 5.41
CA GLY A 160 -9.92 23.25 3.98
C GLY A 160 -8.77 23.94 3.22
N ASP A 161 -7.61 24.10 3.86
CA ASP A 161 -6.44 24.77 3.30
C ASP A 161 -5.42 23.80 2.69
N GLN A 162 -4.85 24.16 1.55
CA GLN A 162 -3.68 23.48 0.97
C GLN A 162 -2.38 24.09 1.53
N THR A 163 -1.24 23.47 1.26
CA THR A 163 0.07 24.02 1.64
C THR A 163 1.03 24.03 0.46
N GLU A 164 2.19 24.64 0.66
CA GLU A 164 3.25 24.67 -0.36
C GLU A 164 3.99 23.34 -0.44
N LYS A 165 4.51 23.04 -1.63
CA LYS A 165 5.36 21.88 -1.86
C LYS A 165 6.66 21.98 -1.05
N GLY A 166 6.98 20.92 -0.30
CA GLY A 166 8.24 20.81 0.43
C GLY A 166 9.40 20.30 -0.43
N SER A 167 10.60 20.30 0.14
CA SER A 167 11.79 19.74 -0.50
C SER A 167 11.72 18.21 -0.59
N ASN A 168 12.42 17.62 -1.56
CA ASN A 168 12.55 16.16 -1.68
C ASN A 168 13.34 15.60 -0.47
N PRO A 169 12.74 14.73 0.38
CA PRO A 169 13.40 14.20 1.57
C PRO A 169 14.56 13.24 1.25
N PHE A 170 14.60 12.65 0.05
CA PHE A 170 15.64 11.72 -0.38
C PHE A 170 16.91 12.42 -0.88
N TYR A 171 16.89 13.75 -1.03
CA TYR A 171 18.01 14.51 -1.59
C TYR A 171 19.27 14.49 -0.70
N ASN A 172 19.08 14.45 0.62
CA ASN A 172 20.13 14.48 1.64
C ASN A 172 20.41 13.10 2.26
N VAL A 173 19.90 12.04 1.66
CA VAL A 173 20.19 10.64 2.02
C VAL A 173 21.03 10.04 0.90
N PHE A 174 22.03 9.25 1.26
CA PHE A 174 22.99 8.69 0.30
C PHE A 174 22.91 7.17 0.31
N THR A 175 23.12 6.59 -0.86
CA THR A 175 23.36 5.15 -1.04
C THR A 175 24.78 4.80 -0.57
N ASN A 176 25.05 3.50 -0.40
CA ASN A 176 26.38 3.02 -0.01
C ASN A 176 27.46 3.37 -1.06
N ASN A 177 27.07 3.59 -2.31
CA ASN A 177 27.95 4.05 -3.39
C ASN A 177 28.18 5.57 -3.39
N GLY A 178 27.66 6.29 -2.38
CA GLY A 178 27.83 7.74 -2.24
C GLY A 178 26.91 8.58 -3.13
N GLU A 179 26.02 7.96 -3.90
CA GLU A 179 25.04 8.69 -4.71
C GLU A 179 23.79 9.06 -3.92
N ARG A 180 23.15 10.18 -4.26
CA ARG A 180 21.90 10.62 -3.63
C ARG A 180 20.80 9.60 -3.85
N LEU A 181 20.06 9.28 -2.79
CA LEU A 181 18.93 8.36 -2.85
C LEU A 181 17.82 8.86 -3.78
N SER A 182 17.66 10.18 -3.91
CA SER A 182 16.73 10.83 -4.85
C SER A 182 16.94 10.48 -6.33
N LYS A 183 18.09 9.91 -6.69
CA LYS A 183 18.35 9.40 -8.05
C LYS A 183 17.56 8.12 -8.35
N TYR A 184 17.28 7.33 -7.31
CA TYR A 184 16.69 6.00 -7.40
C TYR A 184 15.25 5.95 -6.92
N VAL A 185 14.89 6.81 -5.97
CA VAL A 185 13.57 6.82 -5.36
C VAL A 185 12.64 7.80 -6.06
N THR A 186 11.51 7.29 -6.53
CA THR A 186 10.43 8.09 -7.11
C THR A 186 9.82 9.03 -6.07
N CYS A 187 9.72 10.32 -6.42
CA CYS A 187 8.93 11.32 -5.72
C CYS A 187 7.76 11.75 -6.62
N TYR A 188 6.61 11.13 -6.43
CA TYR A 188 5.42 11.41 -7.22
C TYR A 188 4.78 12.74 -6.81
N ASP A 189 4.57 13.61 -7.79
CA ASP A 189 3.94 14.93 -7.61
C ASP A 189 2.68 15.03 -8.48
N PRO A 190 1.48 14.94 -7.89
CA PRO A 190 0.23 15.10 -8.63
C PRO A 190 0.18 16.42 -9.39
N PRO A 191 -0.08 16.44 -10.71
CA PRO A 191 0.00 17.65 -11.53
C PRO A 191 -1.21 18.60 -11.36
N TYR A 192 -2.07 18.33 -10.38
CA TYR A 192 -3.34 19.02 -10.19
C TYR A 192 -3.28 20.06 -9.08
N LYS A 193 -4.02 21.16 -9.26
CA LYS A 193 -4.14 22.22 -8.24
C LYS A 193 -5.28 21.99 -7.25
N SER A 194 -6.37 21.37 -7.68
CA SER A 194 -7.52 21.12 -6.79
C SER A 194 -7.27 19.90 -5.93
N SER A 195 -7.48 20.02 -4.62
CA SER A 195 -7.35 18.90 -3.68
C SER A 195 -8.20 17.69 -4.05
N LYS A 196 -9.34 17.87 -4.74
CA LYS A 196 -10.14 16.73 -5.22
C LYS A 196 -9.38 15.94 -6.29
N PHE A 197 -8.85 16.63 -7.30
CA PHE A 197 -8.10 15.97 -8.37
C PHE A 197 -6.77 15.41 -7.89
N VAL A 198 -6.11 16.07 -6.93
CA VAL A 198 -4.93 15.52 -6.25
C VAL A 198 -5.28 14.21 -5.53
N TYR A 199 -6.40 14.17 -4.79
CA TYR A 199 -6.84 12.95 -4.11
C TYR A 199 -7.14 11.83 -5.10
N ASP A 200 -7.94 12.12 -6.13
CA ASP A 200 -8.34 11.14 -7.15
C ASP A 200 -7.11 10.57 -7.88
N ASP A 201 -6.14 11.42 -8.21
CA ASP A 201 -4.88 11.03 -8.86
C ASP A 201 -4.01 10.15 -7.96
N ILE A 202 -3.80 10.52 -6.70
CA ILE A 202 -3.06 9.66 -5.77
C ILE A 202 -3.78 8.32 -5.59
N SER A 203 -5.11 8.33 -5.43
CA SER A 203 -5.89 7.10 -5.24
C SER A 203 -5.79 6.15 -6.42
N ASN A 204 -5.68 6.67 -7.64
CA ASN A 204 -5.59 5.86 -8.85
C ASN A 204 -4.18 5.29 -9.10
N ASN A 205 -3.14 5.93 -8.56
CA ASN A 205 -1.75 5.58 -8.89
C ASN A 205 -0.97 4.95 -7.70
N ILE A 206 -1.44 5.08 -6.46
CA ILE A 206 -0.65 4.69 -5.28
C ILE A 206 -0.28 3.20 -5.23
N ASP A 207 -1.13 2.31 -5.74
CA ASP A 207 -0.81 0.88 -5.84
C ASP A 207 0.37 0.65 -6.77
N ASP A 208 0.31 1.19 -7.99
CA ASP A 208 1.37 1.06 -8.99
C ASP A 208 2.69 1.70 -8.50
N LEU A 209 2.60 2.83 -7.80
CA LEU A 209 3.74 3.49 -7.17
C LEU A 209 4.41 2.59 -6.12
N ILE A 210 3.61 1.90 -5.30
CA ILE A 210 4.11 0.96 -4.29
C ILE A 210 4.75 -0.26 -4.94
N GLU A 211 4.09 -0.87 -5.94
CA GLU A 211 4.63 -2.04 -6.64
C GLU A 211 5.94 -1.69 -7.35
N ASN A 212 5.97 -0.57 -8.08
CA ASN A 212 7.17 -0.09 -8.76
C ASN A 212 8.33 0.12 -7.77
N ALA A 213 8.05 0.70 -6.60
CA ALA A 213 9.06 0.90 -5.56
C ALA A 213 9.58 -0.41 -4.94
N ILE A 214 8.74 -1.45 -4.86
CA ILE A 214 9.14 -2.78 -4.38
C ILE A 214 10.01 -3.49 -5.42
N GLU A 215 9.70 -3.34 -6.71
CA GLU A 215 10.45 -3.94 -7.81
C GLU A 215 11.78 -3.22 -8.08
N ASN A 216 11.80 -1.89 -7.96
CA ASN A 216 12.94 -1.03 -8.32
C ASN A 216 13.62 -0.43 -7.07
N LYS A 217 14.09 -1.30 -6.18
CA LYS A 217 14.76 -0.87 -4.95
C LYS A 217 16.09 -0.17 -5.23
N PRO A 218 16.45 0.86 -4.45
CA PRO A 218 17.76 1.50 -4.56
C PRO A 218 18.91 0.51 -4.36
N PRO A 219 20.02 0.66 -5.10
CA PRO A 219 21.18 -0.22 -4.98
C PRO A 219 21.81 -0.11 -3.60
N GLN A 220 22.32 -1.22 -3.10
CA GLN A 220 23.02 -1.35 -1.83
C GLN A 220 24.54 -1.32 -2.04
#